data_AF-A0A2M8KC30-F1
#
_entry.id   AF-A0A2M8KC30-F1
#
_cell.length_a   1.000
_cell.length_b   1.000
_cell.length_c   1.000
_cell.angle_alpha   90.00
_cell.angle_beta   90.00
_cell.angle_gamma   90.00
#
_symmetry.space_group_name_H-M   'P 1'
#
loop_
_entity.id
_entity.type
_entity.pdbx_description
1 polymer ?
#
loop_
_entity_poly.entity_id
_entity_poly.type
_entity_poly.pdbx_seq_one_letter_code
_entity_poly.pdbx_strand_id
1 'polypeptide(L)'
;MITDLTFITNEPEANLFGKFKVLIKDARFFDSLVGYYYTSGFYKLYPVLEKTEKIRILIGIGTGRGTIENIKAVRIGVKKVRRY
;
A
#
# COMPACT_ATOMS: atom_id res chain seq x y z
N MET A 1 19.32 -8.30 -22.47
CA MET A 1 19.66 -6.96 -21.95
C MET A 1 19.61 -7.03 -20.43
N ILE A 2 20.64 -6.55 -19.74
CA ILE A 2 20.64 -6.43 -18.28
C ILE A 2 19.79 -5.20 -17.96
N THR A 3 18.58 -5.42 -17.45
CA THR A 3 17.80 -4.33 -16.85
C THR A 3 18.43 -4.04 -15.51
N ASP A 4 19.17 -2.94 -15.42
CA ASP A 4 19.71 -2.45 -14.17
C ASP A 4 18.54 -2.28 -13.17
N LEU A 5 18.52 -3.14 -12.15
CA LEU A 5 17.48 -3.18 -11.11
C LEU A 5 17.71 -2.13 -10.02
N THR A 6 18.84 -1.43 -10.06
CA THR A 6 19.27 -0.49 -9.02
C THR A 6 18.48 0.82 -9.07
N PHE A 7 17.86 1.14 -10.21
CA PHE A 7 17.08 2.35 -10.40
C PHE A 7 15.62 2.07 -10.76
N ILE A 8 14.73 2.80 -10.09
CA ILE A 8 13.30 2.74 -10.31
C ILE A 8 12.87 4.10 -10.87
N THR A 9 12.60 4.14 -12.16
CA THR A 9 12.04 5.32 -12.84
C THR A 9 10.52 5.19 -12.94
N ASN A 10 9.81 6.27 -13.27
CA ASN A 10 8.36 6.22 -13.50
C ASN A 10 8.02 6.08 -14.99
N GLU A 11 8.86 5.37 -15.73
CA GLU A 11 8.67 5.12 -17.16
C GLU A 11 7.56 4.07 -17.40
N PRO A 12 6.81 4.15 -18.51
CA PRO A 12 5.66 3.27 -18.78
C PRO A 12 5.95 1.78 -18.60
N GLU A 13 7.13 1.33 -19.03
CA GLU A 13 7.53 -0.08 -19.07
C GLU A 13 8.31 -0.54 -17.82
N ALA A 14 8.77 0.40 -16.99
CA ALA A 14 9.66 0.13 -15.86
C ALA A 14 9.26 0.85 -14.56
N ASN A 15 7.97 1.14 -14.39
CA ASN A 15 7.50 1.90 -13.24
C ASN A 15 7.62 1.14 -11.89
N LEU A 16 7.82 1.92 -10.82
CA LEU A 16 7.92 1.43 -9.44
C LEU A 16 6.79 0.49 -9.07
N PHE A 17 5.56 0.86 -9.43
CA PHE A 17 4.39 0.11 -9.05
C PHE A 17 4.41 -1.30 -9.68
N GLY A 18 4.72 -1.41 -10.97
CA GLY A 18 4.83 -2.68 -11.68
C GLY A 18 5.87 -3.61 -11.06
N LYS A 19 7.09 -3.11 -10.83
CA LYS A 19 8.16 -3.88 -10.17
C LYS A 19 7.74 -4.30 -8.75
N PHE A 20 7.17 -3.38 -7.99
CA PHE A 20 6.76 -3.63 -6.61
C PHE A 20 5.66 -4.70 -6.52
N LYS A 21 4.68 -4.71 -7.44
CA LYS A 21 3.66 -5.77 -7.50
C LYS A 21 4.27 -7.16 -7.69
N VAL A 22 5.25 -7.28 -8.59
CA VAL A 22 5.93 -8.57 -8.86
C VAL A 22 6.68 -9.07 -7.63
N LEU A 23 7.26 -8.17 -6.84
CA LEU A 23 8.02 -8.54 -5.64
C LEU A 23 7.11 -9.04 -4.50
N ILE A 24 5.92 -8.47 -4.33
CA ILE A 24 5.07 -8.72 -3.15
C ILE A 24 3.93 -9.71 -3.39
N LYS A 25 3.62 -10.09 -4.65
CA LYS A 25 2.44 -10.90 -5.00
C LYS A 25 2.31 -12.24 -4.29
N ASP A 26 3.44 -12.85 -3.93
CA ASP A 26 3.49 -14.16 -3.29
C ASP A 26 3.98 -14.06 -1.84
N ALA A 27 4.02 -12.85 -1.28
CA ALA A 27 4.46 -12.61 0.08
C ALA A 27 3.42 -13.11 1.08
N ARG A 28 3.84 -14.09 1.91
CA ARG A 28 3.02 -14.59 3.04
C ARG A 28 2.78 -13.50 4.09
N PHE A 29 3.82 -12.71 4.37
CA PHE A 29 3.76 -11.58 5.30
C PHE A 29 4.25 -10.32 4.59
N PHE A 30 3.50 -9.23 4.74
CA PHE A 30 3.86 -7.94 4.19
C PHE A 30 4.04 -6.93 5.32
N ASP A 31 5.31 -6.59 5.58
CA ASP A 31 5.72 -5.62 6.59
C ASP A 31 6.33 -4.41 5.90
N SER A 32 5.76 -3.22 6.13
CA SER A 32 6.19 -2.00 5.46
C SER A 32 6.40 -0.86 6.44
N LEU A 33 7.57 -0.23 6.39
CA LEU A 33 7.87 1.03 7.06
C LEU A 33 7.79 2.16 6.02
N VAL A 34 6.86 3.09 6.23
CA VAL A 34 6.63 4.20 5.29
C VAL A 34 6.67 5.54 6.02
N GLY A 35 7.29 6.54 5.39
CA GLY A 35 7.26 7.91 5.92
C GLY A 35 5.85 8.50 5.84
N TYR A 36 5.24 8.42 4.66
CA TYR A 36 3.88 8.89 4.40
C TYR A 36 2.98 7.78 3.87
N TYR A 37 1.75 7.72 4.36
CA TYR A 37 0.75 6.75 3.90
C TYR A 37 -0.50 7.43 3.36
N TYR A 38 -0.94 6.99 2.18
CA TYR A 38 -2.18 7.42 1.55
C TYR A 38 -3.02 6.21 1.14
N THR A 39 -4.30 6.23 1.49
CA THR A 39 -5.25 5.16 1.14
C THR A 39 -5.39 4.94 -0.36
N SER A 40 -5.23 5.98 -1.18
CA SER A 40 -5.29 5.90 -2.64
C SER A 40 -4.19 5.00 -3.23
N GLY A 41 -2.98 5.07 -2.68
CA GLY A 41 -1.88 4.18 -3.09
C GLY A 41 -2.12 2.75 -2.66
N PHE A 42 -2.58 2.56 -1.41
CA PHE A 42 -2.89 1.23 -0.90
C PHE A 42 -4.03 0.56 -1.67
N TYR A 43 -5.04 1.31 -2.12
CA TYR A 43 -6.13 0.76 -2.94
C TYR A 43 -5.64 0.13 -4.24
N LYS A 44 -4.59 0.70 -4.86
CA LYS A 44 -3.97 0.12 -6.06
C LYS A 44 -3.16 -1.15 -5.73
N LEU A 45 -2.58 -1.21 -4.53
CA LEU A 45 -1.74 -2.31 -4.07
C LEU A 45 -2.54 -3.50 -3.54
N TYR A 46 -3.68 -3.21 -2.90
CA TYR A 46 -4.52 -4.17 -2.18
C TYR A 46 -4.83 -5.45 -2.97
N PRO A 47 -5.19 -5.43 -4.27
CA PRO A 47 -5.49 -6.65 -5.03
C PRO A 47 -4.34 -7.66 -5.06
N VAL A 48 -3.09 -7.17 -4.96
CA VAL A 48 -1.90 -8.03 -4.97
C VAL A 48 -1.65 -8.67 -3.60
N LEU A 49 -2.15 -8.04 -2.53
CA LEU A 49 -1.96 -8.47 -1.16
C LEU A 49 -3.14 -9.30 -0.63
N GLU A 50 -4.14 -9.62 -1.45
CA GLU A 50 -5.31 -10.40 -1.03
C GLU A 50 -4.94 -11.79 -0.48
N LYS A 51 -3.88 -12.39 -1.01
CA LYS A 51 -3.37 -13.70 -0.57
C LYS A 51 -2.40 -13.62 0.61
N THR A 52 -2.01 -12.41 1.02
CA THR A 52 -1.07 -12.20 2.12
C THR A 52 -1.78 -12.45 3.45
N GLU A 53 -1.23 -13.35 4.28
CA GLU A 53 -1.84 -13.73 5.56
C GLU A 53 -1.85 -12.59 6.57
N LYS A 54 -0.81 -11.75 6.55
CA LYS A 54 -0.68 -10.64 7.50
C LYS A 54 -0.01 -9.43 6.86
N ILE A 55 -0.67 -8.29 7.01
CA ILE A 55 -0.19 -6.99 6.57
C ILE A 55 0.05 -6.11 7.80
N ARG A 56 1.28 -5.59 7.96
CA ARG A 56 1.61 -4.59 8.98
C ARG A 56 2.28 -3.41 8.31
N ILE A 57 1.76 -2.21 8.56
CA ILE A 57 2.30 -0.97 8.01
C ILE A 57 2.59 -0.02 9.18
N LEU A 58 3.86 0.32 9.35
CA LEU A 58 4.33 1.31 10.30
C LEU A 58 4.49 2.65 9.56
N ILE A 59 3.76 3.66 10.03
CA ILE A 59 3.75 5.01 9.43
C ILE A 59 4.59 5.92 10.32
N GLY A 60 5.72 6.42 9.79
CA GLY A 60 6.71 7.16 10.55
C GLY A 60 6.37 8.64 10.76
N ILE A 61 6.02 9.36 9.68
CA ILE A 61 5.86 10.82 9.74
C ILE A 61 4.38 11.19 9.80
N GLY A 62 3.60 10.75 8.81
CA GLY A 62 2.22 11.19 8.72
C GLY A 62 1.39 10.43 7.72
N THR A 63 0.09 10.66 7.78
CA THR A 63 -0.87 10.06 6.85
C THR A 63 -1.96 11.06 6.49
N GLY A 64 -2.60 10.87 5.34
CA GLY A 64 -3.72 11.71 4.93
C GLY A 64 -4.87 11.69 5.93
N ARG A 65 -5.61 12.80 6.04
CA ARG A 65 -6.76 12.93 6.96
C ARG A 65 -7.77 11.79 6.82
N GLY A 66 -8.06 11.37 5.59
CA GLY A 66 -8.96 10.26 5.31
C GLY A 66 -8.51 8.93 5.93
N THR A 67 -7.19 8.68 6.02
CA THR A 67 -6.67 7.50 6.73
C THR A 67 -6.94 7.59 8.23
N ILE A 68 -6.68 8.77 8.83
CA ILE A 68 -6.91 9.00 10.26
C ILE A 68 -8.39 8.81 10.59
N GLU A 69 -9.29 9.37 9.78
CA GLU A 69 -10.73 9.19 9.93
C GLU A 69 -11.16 7.73 9.84
N ASN A 70 -10.64 6.98 8.87
CA ASN A 70 -10.94 5.56 8.72
C ASN A 70 -10.47 4.75 9.93
N ILE A 71 -9.26 5.01 10.43
CA ILE A 71 -8.72 4.35 11.63
C ILE A 71 -9.58 4.68 12.85
N LYS A 72 -9.96 5.95 13.02
CA LYS A 72 -10.84 6.39 14.11
C LYS A 72 -12.21 5.72 14.03
N ALA A 73 -12.82 5.66 12.85
CA ALA A 73 -14.13 5.03 12.66
C ALA A 73 -14.13 3.55 13.07
N VAL A 74 -13.09 2.80 12.68
CA VAL A 74 -12.92 1.39 13.09
C VAL A 74 -12.73 1.29 14.61
N ARG A 75 -11.89 2.14 15.21
CA ARG A 75 -11.67 2.16 16.67
C ARG A 75 -12.93 2.45 17.49
N ILE A 76 -13.83 3.27 16.96
CA ILE A 76 -15.07 3.67 17.63
C ILE A 76 -16.23 2.70 17.26
N GLY A 77 -15.99 1.70 16.40
CA GLY A 77 -17.01 0.74 15.97
C GLY A 77 -18.07 1.32 15.02
N VAL A 78 -17.83 2.50 14.45
CA VAL A 78 -18.77 3.17 13.54
C VAL A 78 -18.53 2.69 12.12
N LYS A 79 -19.43 1.86 11.58
CA LYS A 79 -19.45 1.56 10.13
C LYS A 79 -19.88 2.81 9.37
N LYS A 80 -18.92 3.52 8.78
CA LYS A 80 -19.21 4.63 7.84
C LYS A 80 -19.74 3.99 6.54
N VAL A 81 -21.05 3.97 6.35
CA VAL A 81 -21.69 3.60 5.07
C VAL A 81 -21.31 4.69 4.06
N ARG A 82 -20.28 4.44 3.24
CA ARG A 82 -20.01 5.26 2.07
C ARG A 82 -21.10 4.94 1.03
N ARG A 83 -22.12 5.81 0.97
CA ARG A 83 -22.97 5.95 -0.22
C ARG A 83 -22.07 6.48 -1.34
N TYR A 84 -21.93 5.68 -2.39
CA TYR A 84 -21.51 6.17 -3.70
C TYR A 84 -22.69 6.88 -4.35
#